data_AF-A0A8X6MRE9-F1
#
_entry.id   AF-A0A8X6MRE9-F1
#
_cell.length_a   1.000
_cell.length_b   1.000
_cell.length_c   1.000
_cell.angle_alpha   90.00
_cell.angle_beta   90.00
_cell.angle_gamma   90.00
#
_symmetry.space_group_name_H-M   'P 1'
#
loop_
_entity.id
_entity.type
_entity.pdbx_description
1 polymer ?
#
loop_
_entity_poly.entity_id
_entity_poly.type
_entity_poly.pdbx_seq_one_letter_code
_entity_poly.pdbx_strand_id
1 'polypeptide(L)'
;MDALQQRSVPFSAITNTSSCGTPSESGDSHQIKFTYKEGCTPTACACVILAILFVSLGAAAGVYFGLQFLDLGKRNERVYKGSFVIVGGDKYSSSLADTLSDEFQEKAQAYKARLDKLYNNSVYKNIYLQSEILALNK
;
A
#
# COMPACT_ATOMS: atom_id res chain seq x y z
N MET A 1 17.97 20.62 -14.85
CA MET A 1 18.88 20.95 -15.97
C MET A 1 20.26 20.45 -15.58
N ASP A 2 20.43 19.16 -15.29
CA ASP A 2 20.47 18.03 -16.22
C ASP A 2 21.72 18.00 -17.10
N ALA A 3 22.51 16.97 -16.79
CA ALA A 3 23.14 16.02 -17.70
C ALA A 3 24.66 16.12 -17.97
N LEU A 4 25.24 14.91 -17.84
CA LEU A 4 26.42 14.34 -18.50
C LEU A 4 27.79 14.33 -17.78
N GLN A 5 28.11 13.13 -17.26
CA GLN A 5 29.03 12.17 -17.90
C GLN A 5 30.43 11.95 -17.28
N GLN A 6 30.56 10.72 -16.75
CA GLN A 6 31.70 9.78 -16.75
C GLN A 6 33.14 10.31 -16.81
N ARG A 7 33.98 9.84 -15.86
CA ARG A 7 35.36 9.47 -16.19
C ARG A 7 36.04 8.53 -15.17
N SER A 8 36.57 7.43 -15.72
CA SER A 8 37.84 6.73 -15.38
C SER A 8 37.94 5.99 -14.04
N VAL A 9 38.48 4.77 -13.93
CA VAL A 9 39.67 4.14 -14.55
C VAL A 9 39.61 2.60 -14.43
N PRO A 10 40.44 1.84 -15.19
CA PRO A 10 40.40 0.37 -15.32
C PRO A 10 41.33 -0.38 -14.32
N PHE A 11 41.50 -1.70 -14.53
CA PHE A 11 42.48 -2.62 -13.89
C PHE A 11 41.94 -3.32 -12.62
N SER A 12 41.87 -4.64 -12.50
CA SER A 12 42.93 -5.62 -12.75
C SER A 12 42.40 -7.01 -13.12
N ALA A 13 43.12 -7.67 -14.02
CA ALA A 13 43.10 -9.11 -14.18
C ALA A 13 43.55 -9.81 -12.89
N ILE A 14 42.87 -10.89 -12.51
CA ILE A 14 43.48 -11.95 -11.69
C ILE A 14 43.67 -13.15 -12.60
N THR A 15 44.84 -13.18 -13.22
CA THR A 15 45.53 -14.39 -13.66
C THR A 15 45.76 -15.28 -12.44
N ASN A 16 45.05 -16.42 -12.37
CA ASN A 16 45.56 -17.55 -11.59
C ASN A 16 46.44 -18.39 -12.51
N THR A 17 47.70 -17.99 -12.61
CA THR A 17 48.79 -18.91 -12.92
C THR A 17 49.06 -19.75 -11.67
N SER A 18 48.72 -21.03 -11.72
CA SER A 18 49.30 -22.01 -10.81
C SER A 18 49.69 -23.25 -11.60
N SER A 19 50.95 -23.23 -12.06
CA SER A 19 51.89 -24.36 -12.10
C SER A 19 51.31 -25.72 -12.54
N CYS A 20 51.59 -26.09 -13.79
CA CYS A 20 51.51 -27.47 -14.25
C CYS A 20 52.68 -28.25 -13.64
N GLY A 21 52.44 -28.88 -12.48
CA GLY A 21 53.33 -29.90 -11.95
C GLY A 21 53.08 -31.21 -12.67
N THR A 22 54.09 -31.75 -13.35
CA THR A 22 54.12 -33.13 -13.83
C THR A 22 54.15 -34.08 -12.64
N PRO A 23 53.18 -34.98 -12.45
CA PRO A 23 53.36 -36.14 -11.58
C PRO A 23 54.01 -37.23 -12.43
N SER A 24 55.29 -37.48 -12.17
CA SER A 24 56.01 -38.67 -12.62
C SER A 24 55.27 -39.93 -12.16
N GLU A 25 55.26 -40.95 -13.02
CA GLU A 25 54.78 -42.29 -12.72
C GLU A 25 55.37 -42.84 -11.42
N SER A 26 54.51 -43.25 -10.49
CA SER A 26 54.72 -44.46 -9.68
C SER A 26 53.43 -44.85 -8.96
N GLY A 27 52.91 -46.02 -9.34
CA GLY A 27 52.26 -46.97 -8.42
C GLY A 27 50.86 -46.64 -7.90
N ASP A 28 49.95 -47.58 -8.13
CA ASP A 28 48.66 -47.77 -7.47
C ASP A 28 47.51 -46.84 -7.86
N SER A 29 46.67 -47.43 -8.71
CA SER A 29 45.40 -46.95 -9.22
C SER A 29 44.40 -46.59 -8.10
N HIS A 30 44.39 -45.32 -7.70
CA HIS A 30 43.20 -44.69 -7.15
C HIS A 30 42.61 -43.77 -8.22
N GLN A 31 41.74 -44.34 -9.06
CA GLN A 31 40.93 -43.55 -9.99
C GLN A 31 40.02 -42.63 -9.16
N ILE A 32 40.40 -41.36 -9.02
CA ILE A 32 39.53 -40.33 -8.47
C ILE A 32 38.38 -40.15 -9.47
N LYS A 33 37.28 -40.85 -9.22
CA LYS A 33 36.05 -40.70 -9.96
C LYS A 33 35.44 -39.36 -9.56
N PHE A 34 35.79 -38.29 -10.26
CA PHE A 34 35.08 -37.02 -10.19
C PHE A 34 33.66 -37.25 -10.70
N THR A 35 32.76 -37.68 -9.80
CA THR A 35 31.33 -37.57 -10.06
C THR A 35 31.02 -36.10 -10.16
N TYR A 36 30.92 -35.60 -11.38
CA TYR A 36 30.16 -34.41 -11.69
C TYR A 36 28.73 -34.67 -11.19
N LYS A 37 28.42 -34.18 -9.98
CA LYS A 37 27.07 -34.24 -9.42
C LYS A 37 26.28 -33.16 -10.15
N GLU A 38 25.72 -33.55 -11.30
CA GLU A 38 24.73 -32.74 -12.00
C GLU A 38 23.64 -32.29 -11.04
N GLY A 39 23.16 -31.08 -11.30
CA GLY A 39 22.44 -30.21 -10.40
C GLY A 39 21.31 -30.86 -9.60
N CYS A 40 21.10 -30.30 -8.42
CA CYS A 40 19.81 -30.19 -7.73
C CYS A 40 18.88 -31.39 -7.93
N THR A 41 18.85 -32.32 -6.97
CA THR A 41 17.97 -33.49 -6.99
C THR A 41 16.55 -33.06 -7.40
N PRO A 42 15.92 -33.67 -8.42
CA PRO A 42 14.63 -33.23 -8.96
C PRO A 42 13.52 -33.17 -7.90
N THR A 43 13.64 -34.01 -6.86
CA THR A 43 12.78 -33.99 -5.67
C THR A 43 12.94 -32.72 -4.84
N ALA A 44 14.17 -32.21 -4.67
CA ALA A 44 14.42 -30.95 -3.97
C ALA A 44 13.85 -29.75 -4.76
N CYS A 45 14.00 -29.75 -6.09
CA CYS A 45 13.40 -28.73 -6.95
C CYS A 45 11.87 -28.73 -6.85
N ALA A 46 11.24 -29.91 -6.92
CA ALA A 46 9.79 -30.05 -6.76
C ALA A 46 9.29 -29.54 -5.40
N CYS A 47 10.00 -29.84 -4.31
CA CYS A 47 9.67 -29.34 -2.98
C CYS A 47 9.73 -27.81 -2.89
N VAL A 48 10.75 -27.19 -3.48
CA VAL A 48 10.89 -25.72 -3.49
C VAL A 48 9.76 -25.06 -4.29
N ILE A 49 9.40 -25.62 -5.45
CA ILE A 49 8.31 -25.09 -6.27
C ILE A 49 6.98 -25.18 -5.51
N LEU A 50 6.68 -26.32 -4.89
CA LEU A 50 5.47 -26.46 -4.09
C LEU A 50 5.43 -25.47 -2.93
N ALA A 51 6.54 -25.27 -2.22
CA ALA A 51 6.63 -24.30 -1.14
C ALA A 51 6.31 -22.87 -1.63
N ILE A 52 6.87 -22.45 -2.78
CA ILE A 52 6.60 -21.13 -3.36
C ILE A 52 5.12 -21.00 -3.77
N LEU A 53 4.52 -22.06 -4.33
CA LEU A 53 3.10 -22.05 -4.70
C LEU A 53 2.20 -21.86 -3.47
N PHE A 54 2.48 -22.57 -2.36
CA PHE A 54 1.70 -22.39 -1.14
C PHE A 54 1.87 -21.01 -0.51
N VAL A 55 3.10 -20.49 -0.49
CA VAL A 55 3.38 -19.15 0.05
C VAL A 55 2.70 -18.07 -0.80
N SER A 56 2.81 -18.15 -2.13
CA SER A 56 2.19 -17.18 -3.03
C SER A 56 0.66 -17.25 -3.01
N LEU A 57 0.09 -18.46 -2.98
CA LEU A 57 -1.36 -18.64 -2.85
C LEU A 57 -1.87 -18.14 -1.50
N GLY A 58 -1.14 -18.43 -0.41
CA GLY A 58 -1.45 -17.92 0.93
C GLY A 58 -1.35 -16.40 1.01
N ALA A 59 -0.32 -15.80 0.40
CA ALA A 59 -0.17 -14.35 0.33
C ALA A 59 -1.29 -13.71 -0.51
N ALA A 60 -1.59 -14.25 -1.69
CA ALA A 60 -2.66 -13.75 -2.55
C ALA A 60 -4.03 -13.86 -1.88
N ALA A 61 -4.33 -15.00 -1.26
CA ALA A 61 -5.56 -15.20 -0.50
C ALA A 61 -5.62 -14.26 0.71
N GLY A 62 -4.52 -14.15 1.47
CA GLY A 62 -4.44 -13.25 2.62
C GLY A 62 -4.69 -11.79 2.25
N VAL A 63 -4.09 -11.31 1.16
CA VAL A 63 -4.35 -9.96 0.64
C VAL A 63 -5.79 -9.82 0.14
N TYR A 64 -6.31 -10.80 -0.61
CA TYR A 64 -7.68 -10.77 -1.12
C TYR A 64 -8.71 -10.68 0.02
N PHE A 65 -8.61 -11.56 1.01
CA PHE A 65 -9.48 -11.54 2.18
C PHE A 65 -9.25 -10.29 3.03
N GLY A 66 -7.99 -9.89 3.25
CA GLY A 66 -7.66 -8.68 4.01
C GLY A 66 -8.28 -7.42 3.41
N LEU A 67 -8.20 -7.26 2.09
CA LEU A 67 -8.86 -6.16 1.38
C LEU A 67 -10.38 -6.26 1.49
N GLN A 68 -10.94 -7.45 1.37
CA GLN A 68 -12.39 -7.65 1.52
C GLN A 68 -12.87 -7.26 2.93
N PHE A 69 -12.13 -7.59 3.99
CA PHE A 69 -12.43 -7.19 5.37
C PHE A 69 -12.32 -5.68 5.60
N LEU A 70 -11.30 -5.03 5.02
CA LEU A 70 -11.17 -3.57 5.08
C LEU A 70 -12.30 -2.87 4.31
N ASP A 71 -12.68 -3.40 3.14
CA ASP A 71 -13.76 -2.86 2.31
C ASP A 71 -15.14 -3.10 2.95
N LEU A 72 -15.33 -4.22 3.66
CA LEU A 72 -16.49 -4.48 4.51
C LEU A 72 -16.61 -3.45 5.65
N GLY A 73 -15.49 -3.00 6.22
CA GLY A 73 -15.46 -1.91 7.19
C GLY A 73 -15.88 -0.57 6.58
N LYS A 74 -15.49 -0.30 5.33
CA LYS A 74 -15.81 0.95 4.63
C LYS A 74 -17.25 1.02 4.11
N ARG A 75 -17.86 -0.11 3.74
CA ARG A 75 -19.23 -0.16 3.19
C ARG A 75 -20.35 0.16 4.17
N ASN A 76 -20.08 0.25 5.47
CA ASN A 76 -21.13 0.47 6.47
C ASN A 76 -21.36 1.94 6.83
N GLU A 77 -20.60 2.88 6.28
CA GLU A 77 -20.90 4.31 6.45
C GLU A 77 -22.15 4.67 5.63
N ARG A 78 -23.23 4.98 6.33
CA ARG A 78 -24.48 5.45 5.71
C ARG A 78 -24.49 6.96 5.70
N VAL A 79 -24.41 7.53 4.50
CA VAL A 79 -24.51 8.98 4.30
C VAL A 79 -25.97 9.35 4.05
N TYR A 80 -26.51 10.24 4.87
CA TYR A 80 -27.86 10.76 4.73
C TYR A 80 -27.80 12.22 4.27
N LYS A 81 -28.54 12.53 3.20
CA LYS A 81 -28.69 13.90 2.70
C LYS A 81 -30.03 14.45 3.16
N GLY A 82 -30.01 15.65 3.73
CA GLY A 82 -31.21 16.38 4.14
C GLY A 82 -31.06 17.88 3.89
N SER A 83 -32.19 18.58 3.93
CA SER A 83 -32.24 20.04 3.87
C SER A 83 -33.13 20.53 4.99
N PHE A 84 -32.76 21.65 5.61
CA PHE A 84 -33.56 22.32 6.62
C PHE A 84 -33.56 23.81 6.34
N VAL A 85 -34.63 24.48 6.76
CA VAL A 85 -34.80 25.92 6.59
C VAL A 85 -34.54 26.59 7.92
N ILE A 86 -33.71 27.63 7.92
CA ILE A 86 -33.46 28.44 9.10
C ILE A 86 -34.58 29.49 9.19
N VAL A 87 -35.47 29.31 10.17
CA VAL A 87 -36.66 30.17 10.34
C VAL A 87 -36.33 31.47 11.09
N GLY A 88 -35.24 31.49 11.87
CA GLY A 88 -34.85 32.65 12.66
C GLY A 88 -33.37 32.68 13.01
N GLY A 89 -32.86 33.88 13.25
CA GLY A 89 -31.49 34.14 13.70
C GLY A 89 -30.49 34.44 12.58
N ASP A 90 -30.76 34.06 11.34
CA ASP A 90 -29.86 34.35 10.21
C ASP A 90 -30.62 34.74 8.94
N LYS A 91 -30.04 35.65 8.16
CA LYS A 91 -30.59 36.10 6.88
C LYS A 91 -29.71 35.60 5.74
N TYR A 92 -30.33 35.21 4.66
CA TYR A 92 -29.63 34.83 3.44
C TYR A 92 -28.97 36.06 2.80
N SER A 93 -27.68 35.94 2.44
CA SER A 93 -26.96 36.86 1.58
C SER A 93 -26.54 36.13 0.29
N SER A 94 -26.31 36.87 -0.80
CA SER A 94 -25.91 36.27 -2.07
C SER A 94 -24.50 35.64 -2.03
N SER A 95 -23.63 36.12 -1.13
CA SER A 95 -22.30 35.57 -0.87
C SER A 95 -22.35 34.14 -0.31
N LEU A 96 -23.44 33.75 0.36
CA LEU A 96 -23.64 32.39 0.86
C LEU A 96 -23.95 31.37 -0.25
N ALA A 97 -24.30 31.83 -1.46
CA ALA A 97 -24.48 30.94 -2.60
C ALA A 97 -23.15 30.39 -3.12
N ASP A 98 -22.06 31.12 -2.89
CA ASP A 98 -20.73 30.74 -3.33
C ASP A 98 -20.03 29.91 -2.25
N THR A 99 -19.82 28.63 -2.53
CA THR A 99 -19.18 27.67 -1.61
C THR A 99 -17.72 28.00 -1.32
N LEU A 100 -17.09 28.87 -2.11
CA LEU A 100 -15.71 29.30 -1.95
C LEU A 100 -15.58 30.61 -1.16
N SER A 101 -16.70 31.26 -0.84
CA SER A 101 -16.70 32.48 -0.06
C SER A 101 -16.33 32.21 1.40
N ASP A 102 -15.53 33.08 1.99
CA ASP A 102 -15.21 33.06 3.43
C ASP A 102 -16.49 33.11 4.29
N GLU A 103 -17.50 33.89 3.86
CA GLU A 103 -18.78 33.99 4.57
C GLU A 103 -19.54 32.66 4.56
N PHE A 104 -19.51 31.94 3.44
CA PHE A 104 -20.09 30.59 3.36
C PHE A 104 -19.35 29.65 4.29
N GLN A 105 -18.01 29.65 4.26
CA GLN A 105 -17.20 28.72 5.05
C GLN A 105 -17.38 28.95 6.55
N GLU A 106 -17.40 30.21 7.01
CA GLU A 106 -17.65 30.57 8.40
C GLU A 106 -19.04 30.09 8.86
N LYS A 107 -20.08 30.38 8.07
CA LYS A 107 -21.47 29.97 8.37
C LYS A 107 -21.62 28.46 8.36
N ALA A 108 -21.10 27.80 7.33
CA ALA A 108 -21.11 26.35 7.19
C ALA A 108 -20.44 25.68 8.39
N GLN A 109 -19.30 26.19 8.85
CA GLN A 109 -18.61 25.69 10.03
C GLN A 109 -19.42 25.91 11.31
N ALA A 110 -20.05 27.08 11.47
CA ALA A 110 -20.92 27.36 12.60
C ALA A 110 -22.14 26.42 12.65
N TYR A 111 -22.78 26.16 11.50
CA TYR A 111 -23.90 25.22 11.40
C TYR A 111 -23.47 23.78 11.64
N LYS A 112 -22.35 23.36 11.06
CA LYS A 112 -21.74 22.05 11.32
C LYS A 112 -21.50 21.84 12.81
N ALA A 113 -20.87 22.79 13.50
CA ALA A 113 -20.60 22.69 14.93
C ALA A 113 -21.89 22.55 15.77
N ARG A 114 -22.98 23.24 15.37
CA ARG A 114 -24.29 23.10 16.00
C ARG A 114 -24.92 21.73 15.77
N LEU A 115 -24.85 21.20 14.55
CA LEU A 115 -25.33 19.86 14.21
C LEU A 115 -24.54 18.78 14.94
N ASP A 116 -23.21 18.88 14.93
CA ASP A 116 -22.34 17.94 15.64
C ASP A 116 -22.67 17.91 17.13
N LYS A 117 -22.86 19.08 17.75
CA LYS A 117 -23.31 19.17 19.14
C LYS A 117 -24.70 18.56 19.35
N LEU A 118 -25.64 18.78 18.43
CA LEU A 118 -26.99 18.24 18.53
C LEU A 118 -26.98 16.70 18.47
N TYR A 119 -26.31 16.12 17.48
CA TYR A 119 -26.26 14.68 17.30
C TYR A 119 -25.47 13.98 18.40
N ASN A 120 -24.37 14.57 18.88
CA ASN A 120 -23.60 14.04 20.01
C ASN A 120 -24.39 14.04 21.33
N ASN A 121 -25.40 14.88 21.46
CA ASN A 121 -26.31 14.90 22.61
C ASN A 121 -27.61 14.12 22.38
N SER A 122 -27.79 13.51 21.20
CA SER A 122 -28.98 12.76 20.84
C SER A 122 -28.82 11.26 21.12
N VAL A 123 -29.90 10.50 20.88
CA VAL A 123 -29.89 9.03 20.90
C VAL A 123 -28.91 8.45 19.86
N TYR A 124 -28.61 9.21 18.80
CA TYR A 124 -27.73 8.79 17.72
C TYR A 124 -26.24 9.01 17.97
N LYS A 125 -25.83 9.51 19.14
CA LYS A 125 -24.43 9.83 19.45
C LYS A 125 -23.44 8.68 19.22
N ASN A 126 -23.88 7.43 19.38
CA ASN A 126 -23.04 6.26 19.24
C ASN A 126 -22.86 5.80 17.78
N ILE A 127 -23.71 6.29 16.87
CA ILE A 127 -23.70 5.92 15.44
C ILE A 127 -23.40 7.12 14.53
N TYR A 128 -23.42 8.33 15.09
CA TYR A 128 -23.11 9.56 14.38
C TYR A 128 -21.60 9.75 14.26
N LEU A 129 -21.13 10.05 13.06
CA LEU A 129 -19.72 10.34 12.76
C LEU A 129 -19.49 11.84 12.65
N GLN A 130 -20.15 12.48 11.68
CA GLN A 130 -19.93 13.87 11.32
C GLN A 130 -21.10 14.42 10.48
N SER A 131 -21.26 15.75 10.47
CA SER A 131 -22.09 16.48 9.52
C SER A 131 -21.25 17.33 8.57
N GLU A 132 -21.76 17.54 7.36
CA GLU A 132 -21.17 18.44 6.38
C GLU A 132 -22.26 19.30 5.74
N ILE A 133 -21.98 20.60 5.61
CA ILE A 133 -22.89 21.54 4.96
C ILE A 133 -22.49 21.65 3.50
N LEU A 134 -23.38 21.18 2.61
CA LEU A 134 -23.09 21.12 1.18
C LEU A 134 -23.39 22.43 0.45
N ALA A 135 -24.44 23.14 0.88
CA ALA A 135 -24.89 24.37 0.26
C ALA A 135 -25.75 25.18 1.24
N LEU A 136 -25.74 26.50 1.07
CA LEU A 136 -26.62 27.42 1.76
C LEU A 136 -27.41 28.16 0.69
N ASN A 137 -28.69 27.84 0.56
CA ASN A 137 -29.59 28.43 -0.42
C ASN A 137 -30.83 29.05 0.24
N LYS A 138 -31.54 29.85 -0.54
CA LYS A 138 -32.81 30.47 -0.17
C LYS A 138 -33.97 29.49 -0.29
#